data_AF-A0A8H4PF43-F1
#
_entry.id   AF-A0A8H4PF43-F1
#
_cell.length_a   1.000
_cell.length_b   1.000
_cell.length_c   1.000
_cell.angle_alpha   90.00
_cell.angle_beta   90.00
_cell.angle_gamma   90.00
#
_symmetry.space_group_name_H-M   'P 1'
#
loop_
_entity.id
_entity.type
_entity.pdbx_description
1 polymer ?
#
loop_
_entity_poly.entity_id
_entity_poly.type
_entity_poly.pdbx_seq_one_letter_code
_entity_poly.pdbx_strand_id
1 'polypeptide(L)'
;MSRTYDIEQHADKNPQPHLLGFAALSSWMASDGDQELLVFRRFDEISARNLLYLQCELIALEEKLTNWDRAVSSKHDTALEQGAETWEIMVEQAQDGRPEAKDMMELVSQVRAEIKEYHEALNLQSKVARLHSPDKRALKVARNELHGGPLTEDGFKPSPMAVRAHWPGKEEVSRDGLSRISRFDERLYFVSSPAAVLGMICTFTIAFALSVGLMTNAKRAEIFAGSAAYAAVLVVFTFH
;
A
#
# COMPACT_ATOMS: atom_id res chain seq x y z
N MET A 1 29.40 18.87 22.10
CA MET A 1 28.49 18.93 23.26
C MET A 1 27.09 19.14 22.72
N SER A 2 26.39 18.03 22.40
CA SER A 2 25.03 18.07 21.84
C SER A 2 24.02 18.28 22.96
N ARG A 3 23.14 19.27 22.78
CA ARG A 3 21.96 19.51 23.61
C ARG A 3 21.02 18.32 23.47
N THR A 4 20.96 17.52 24.52
CA THR A 4 19.84 16.67 24.89
C THR A 4 18.60 17.54 25.00
N TYR A 5 17.68 17.44 24.04
CA TYR A 5 16.35 18.02 24.17
C TYR A 5 15.43 16.95 24.77
N ASP A 6 14.89 17.31 25.93
CA ASP A 6 14.02 16.51 26.77
C ASP A 6 12.64 16.34 26.11
N ILE A 7 12.42 15.19 25.48
CA ILE A 7 11.11 14.77 24.95
C ILE A 7 10.09 14.55 26.10
N GLU A 8 10.57 14.45 27.34
CA GLU A 8 9.76 14.11 28.51
C GLU A 8 9.12 15.33 29.21
N GLN A 9 9.52 16.57 28.88
CA GLN A 9 9.17 17.75 29.71
C GLN A 9 7.98 18.60 29.24
N HIS A 10 7.34 18.29 28.11
CA HIS A 10 6.23 19.11 27.59
C HIS A 10 4.82 18.54 27.80
N ALA A 11 4.69 17.43 28.54
CA ALA A 11 3.38 16.84 28.87
C ALA A 11 2.63 17.55 30.02
N ASP A 12 3.11 18.70 30.50
CA ASP A 12 2.48 19.43 31.60
C ASP A 12 1.99 20.81 31.13
N LYS A 13 0.72 20.85 30.69
CA LYS A 13 -0.25 21.93 31.00
C LYS A 13 -1.62 21.70 30.35
N ASN A 14 -2.61 21.56 31.24
CA ASN A 14 -4.06 21.62 31.07
C ASN A 14 -4.77 20.26 30.79
N PRO A 15 -5.46 19.66 31.78
CA PRO A 15 -6.18 18.41 31.58
C PRO A 15 -7.42 18.67 30.72
N GLN A 16 -7.28 18.45 29.41
CA GLN A 16 -8.43 18.30 28.52
C GLN A 16 -9.29 17.13 29.02
N PRO A 17 -10.64 17.25 28.99
CA PRO A 17 -11.56 16.25 29.53
C PRO A 17 -11.21 14.88 28.97
N HIS A 18 -10.96 13.91 29.85
CA HIS A 18 -10.61 12.50 29.62
C HIS A 18 -11.07 11.98 28.26
N LEU A 19 -10.27 12.28 27.23
CA LEU A 19 -10.56 11.84 25.87
C LEU A 19 -10.42 10.32 25.88
N LEU A 20 -11.37 9.63 25.23
CA LEU A 20 -11.37 8.18 25.10
C LEU A 20 -11.34 7.80 23.62
N GLY A 21 -10.85 6.59 23.33
CA GLY A 21 -10.81 6.09 21.96
C GLY A 21 -9.96 6.95 21.03
N PHE A 22 -10.46 7.20 19.81
CA PHE A 22 -9.72 7.95 18.77
C PHE A 22 -9.41 9.40 19.16
N ALA A 23 -10.24 10.02 20.00
CA ALA A 23 -9.98 11.39 20.46
C ALA A 23 -8.74 11.45 21.36
N ALA A 24 -8.55 10.46 22.23
CA ALA A 24 -7.36 10.35 23.07
C ALA A 24 -6.11 10.12 22.22
N LEU A 25 -6.21 9.15 21.30
CA LEU A 25 -5.10 8.75 20.44
C LEU A 25 -4.65 9.88 19.51
N SER A 26 -5.59 10.55 18.84
CA SER A 26 -5.27 11.69 17.96
C SER A 26 -4.69 12.88 18.73
N SER A 27 -5.25 13.22 19.89
CA SER A 27 -4.71 14.28 20.75
C SER A 27 -3.29 13.96 21.21
N TRP A 28 -2.98 12.70 21.52
CA TRP A 28 -1.63 12.28 21.91
C TRP A 28 -0.67 12.25 20.70
N MET A 29 -1.09 11.69 19.56
CA MET A 29 -0.27 11.68 18.34
C MET A 29 0.08 13.09 17.86
N ALA A 30 -0.84 14.05 18.06
CA ALA A 30 -0.64 15.46 17.74
C ALA A 30 0.07 16.26 18.85
N SER A 31 0.34 15.67 20.01
CA SER A 31 1.01 16.37 21.12
C SER A 31 2.52 16.52 20.92
N ASP A 32 3.09 15.73 19.99
CA ASP A 32 4.51 15.81 19.62
C ASP A 32 4.77 16.95 18.62
N GLY A 33 5.70 17.84 18.98
CA GLY A 33 6.05 19.01 18.17
C GLY A 33 6.74 18.65 16.84
N ASP A 34 7.45 17.52 16.82
CA ASP A 34 8.21 17.06 15.66
C ASP A 34 7.42 16.06 14.78
N GLN A 35 6.16 15.78 15.13
CA GLN A 35 5.25 14.87 14.40
C GLN A 35 5.79 13.43 14.24
N GLU A 36 6.77 13.01 15.04
CA GLU A 36 7.36 11.67 14.97
C GLU A 36 6.35 10.58 15.39
N LEU A 37 5.35 10.96 16.21
CA LEU A 37 4.29 10.07 16.67
C LEU A 37 3.15 9.86 15.66
N LEU A 38 3.15 10.55 14.50
CA LEU A 38 2.19 10.37 13.41
C LEU A 38 2.45 9.09 12.60
N VAL A 39 2.35 7.93 13.25
CA VAL A 39 2.58 6.62 12.63
C VAL A 39 1.27 6.05 12.12
N PHE A 40 1.16 5.88 10.79
CA PHE A 40 0.01 5.28 10.12
C PHE A 40 0.42 4.07 9.27
N ARG A 41 -0.53 3.15 9.06
CA ARG A 41 -0.32 2.01 8.14
C ARG A 41 -0.30 2.52 6.69
N ARG A 42 0.67 2.05 5.90
CA ARG A 42 0.87 2.46 4.50
C ARG A 42 -0.11 1.84 3.49
N PHE A 43 -0.74 0.71 3.84
CA PHE A 43 -1.73 -0.02 3.03
C PHE A 43 -1.27 -0.45 1.62
N ASP A 44 0.01 -0.82 1.46
CA ASP A 44 0.62 -1.12 0.14
C ASP A 44 -0.18 -2.09 -0.76
N GLU A 45 -0.63 -3.23 -0.21
CA GLU A 45 -1.37 -4.24 -0.98
C GLU A 45 -2.71 -3.71 -1.49
N ILE A 46 -3.43 -2.96 -0.65
CA ILE A 46 -4.74 -2.41 -1.02
C ILE A 46 -4.56 -1.29 -2.04
N SER A 47 -3.56 -0.42 -1.85
CA SER A 47 -3.25 0.64 -2.81
C SER A 47 -2.83 0.07 -4.16
N ALA A 48 -2.00 -0.98 -4.20
CA ALA A 48 -1.63 -1.66 -5.43
C ALA A 48 -2.86 -2.27 -6.11
N ARG A 49 -3.75 -2.91 -5.35
CA ARG A 49 -5.00 -3.47 -5.87
C ARG A 49 -5.92 -2.39 -6.47
N ASN A 50 -6.03 -1.23 -5.82
CA ASN A 50 -6.79 -0.10 -6.34
C ASN A 50 -6.23 0.39 -7.69
N LEU A 51 -4.91 0.52 -7.81
CA LEU A 51 -4.26 0.91 -9.07
C LEU A 51 -4.52 -0.13 -10.18
N LEU A 52 -4.51 -1.42 -9.86
CA LEU A 52 -4.83 -2.47 -10.83
C LEU A 52 -6.30 -2.39 -11.30
N TYR A 53 -7.24 -2.08 -10.41
CA TYR A 53 -8.64 -1.89 -10.80
C TYR A 53 -8.80 -0.70 -11.75
N LEU A 54 -8.21 0.44 -11.43
CA LEU A 54 -8.23 1.63 -12.29
C LEU A 54 -7.57 1.35 -13.66
N GLN A 55 -6.50 0.54 -13.70
CA GLN A 55 -5.90 0.10 -14.97
C GLN A 55 -6.85 -0.76 -15.79
N CYS A 56 -7.52 -1.74 -15.17
CA CYS A 56 -8.49 -2.58 -15.88
C CYS A 56 -9.66 -1.76 -16.44
N GLU A 57 -10.17 -0.78 -15.68
CA GLU A 57 -11.24 0.11 -16.11
C GLU A 57 -10.80 0.98 -17.29
N LEU A 58 -9.58 1.54 -17.26
CA LEU A 58 -9.00 2.28 -18.37
C LEU A 58 -8.84 1.43 -19.63
N ILE A 59 -8.36 0.19 -19.51
CA ILE A 59 -8.22 -0.75 -20.64
C ILE A 59 -9.59 -1.05 -21.26
N ALA A 60 -10.63 -1.24 -20.43
CA ALA A 60 -11.99 -1.45 -20.93
C ALA A 60 -12.53 -0.21 -21.69
N LEU A 61 -12.20 1.00 -21.23
CA LEU A 61 -12.55 2.23 -21.93
C LEU A 61 -11.76 2.41 -23.24
N GLU A 62 -10.48 2.03 -23.27
CA GLU A 62 -9.64 2.03 -24.48
C GLU A 62 -10.21 1.08 -25.55
N GLU A 63 -10.68 -0.10 -25.14
CA GLU A 63 -11.35 -1.04 -26.04
C GLU A 63 -12.66 -0.44 -26.60
N LYS A 64 -13.46 0.24 -25.77
CA LYS A 64 -14.68 0.93 -26.22
C LYS A 64 -14.36 2.03 -27.23
N LEU A 65 -13.30 2.82 -27.01
CA LEU A 65 -12.86 3.85 -27.97
C LEU A 65 -12.47 3.21 -29.30
N THR A 66 -11.64 2.17 -29.25
CA THR A 66 -11.22 1.43 -30.46
C THR A 66 -12.41 0.86 -31.24
N ASN A 67 -13.41 0.33 -30.53
CA ASN A 67 -14.63 -0.18 -31.15
C ASN A 67 -15.47 0.94 -31.77
N TRP A 68 -15.53 2.11 -31.12
CA TRP A 68 -16.20 3.29 -31.66
C TRP A 68 -15.51 3.77 -32.95
N ASP A 69 -14.18 3.89 -32.95
CA ASP A 69 -13.39 4.29 -34.14
C ASP A 69 -13.63 3.33 -35.32
N ARG A 70 -13.65 2.03 -35.04
CA ARG A 70 -13.97 1.00 -36.05
C ARG A 70 -15.39 1.16 -36.58
N ALA A 71 -16.36 1.42 -35.70
CA ALA A 71 -17.75 1.60 -36.09
C ALA A 71 -17.93 2.82 -37.00
N VAL A 72 -17.26 3.94 -36.69
CA VAL A 72 -17.27 5.16 -37.52
C VAL A 72 -16.68 4.87 -38.90
N SER A 73 -15.49 4.25 -38.95
CA SER A 73 -14.82 3.91 -40.21
C SER A 73 -15.64 2.96 -41.09
N SER A 74 -16.38 2.02 -40.48
CA SER A 74 -17.18 1.03 -41.22
C SER A 74 -18.47 1.59 -41.83
N LYS A 75 -19.03 2.67 -41.27
CA LYS A 75 -20.30 3.25 -41.72
C LYS A 75 -20.14 4.12 -42.98
N HIS A 76 -18.91 4.52 -43.33
CA HIS A 76 -18.62 5.45 -44.44
C HIS A 76 -19.50 6.70 -44.41
N ASP A 77 -19.81 7.19 -43.21
CA ASP A 77 -20.63 8.36 -42.98
C ASP A 77 -19.72 9.58 -42.85
N THR A 78 -19.65 10.36 -43.93
CA THR A 78 -18.77 11.53 -44.03
C THR A 78 -19.03 12.57 -42.92
N ALA A 79 -20.28 12.72 -42.47
CA ALA A 79 -20.58 13.65 -41.39
C ALA A 79 -20.06 13.13 -40.04
N LEU A 80 -20.16 11.81 -39.79
CA LEU A 80 -19.62 11.21 -38.57
C LEU A 80 -18.09 11.24 -38.55
N GLU A 81 -17.46 10.96 -39.70
CA GLU A 81 -16.01 11.04 -39.89
C GLU A 81 -15.50 12.47 -39.62
N GLN A 82 -16.17 13.49 -40.17
CA GLN A 82 -15.85 14.90 -39.88
C GLN A 82 -16.00 15.26 -38.39
N GLY A 83 -17.02 14.71 -37.73
CA GLY A 83 -17.17 14.85 -36.28
C GLY A 83 -16.01 14.19 -35.52
N ALA A 84 -15.59 13.00 -35.93
CA ALA A 84 -14.47 12.29 -35.30
C ALA A 84 -13.13 13.05 -35.46
N GLU A 85 -12.94 13.74 -36.59
CA GLU A 85 -11.73 14.53 -36.87
C GLU A 85 -11.74 15.91 -36.22
N THR A 86 -12.93 16.50 -36.02
CA THR A 86 -13.08 17.89 -35.52
C THR A 86 -14.00 17.94 -34.30
N TRP A 87 -13.42 18.26 -33.14
CA TRP A 87 -14.14 18.27 -31.87
C TRP A 87 -15.36 19.21 -31.85
N GLU A 88 -15.27 20.40 -32.45
CA GLU A 88 -16.37 21.35 -32.51
C GLU A 88 -17.58 20.76 -33.25
N ILE A 89 -17.32 20.06 -34.36
CA ILE A 89 -18.36 19.36 -35.16
C ILE A 89 -18.97 18.21 -34.33
N MET A 90 -18.15 17.48 -33.56
CA MET A 90 -18.66 16.43 -32.66
C MET A 90 -19.63 16.98 -31.61
N VAL A 91 -19.28 18.11 -30.99
CA VAL A 91 -20.11 18.76 -29.97
C VAL A 91 -21.43 19.24 -30.56
N GLU A 92 -21.40 19.86 -31.74
CA GLU A 92 -22.61 20.29 -32.45
C GLU A 92 -23.52 19.09 -32.78
N GLN A 93 -22.96 18.02 -33.35
CA GLN A 93 -23.72 16.79 -33.64
C GLN A 93 -24.35 16.17 -32.39
N ALA A 94 -23.64 16.18 -31.25
CA ALA A 94 -24.19 15.68 -30.00
C ALA A 94 -25.33 16.57 -29.48
N GLN A 95 -25.23 17.89 -29.63
CA GLN A 95 -26.29 18.85 -29.28
C GLN A 95 -27.53 18.68 -30.17
N ASP A 96 -27.31 18.47 -31.47
CA ASP A 96 -28.36 18.20 -32.46
C ASP A 96 -29.05 16.84 -32.28
N GLY A 97 -28.60 16.04 -31.32
CA GLY A 97 -29.28 14.81 -30.92
C GLY A 97 -28.75 13.55 -31.59
N ARG A 98 -27.63 13.62 -32.32
CA ARG A 98 -27.02 12.46 -32.95
C ARG A 98 -26.55 11.46 -31.89
N PRO A 99 -27.02 10.20 -31.91
CA PRO A 99 -26.71 9.24 -30.85
C PRO A 99 -25.23 8.88 -30.82
N GLU A 100 -24.58 8.64 -31.97
CA GLU A 100 -23.16 8.25 -31.99
C GLU A 100 -22.23 9.33 -31.42
N ALA A 101 -22.58 10.61 -31.64
CA ALA A 101 -21.84 11.73 -31.11
C ALA A 101 -22.05 11.86 -29.59
N LYS A 102 -23.27 11.65 -29.09
CA LYS A 102 -23.55 11.63 -27.64
C LYS A 102 -22.80 10.50 -26.93
N ASP A 103 -22.82 9.29 -27.50
CA ASP A 103 -22.12 8.14 -26.95
C ASP A 103 -20.60 8.41 -26.88
N MET A 104 -20.03 9.04 -27.91
CA MET A 104 -18.62 9.44 -27.91
C MET A 104 -18.31 10.48 -26.84
N MET A 105 -19.15 11.52 -26.71
CA MET A 105 -18.98 12.55 -25.69
C MET A 105 -19.01 11.98 -24.27
N GLU A 106 -19.91 11.02 -24.03
CA GLU A 106 -19.97 10.30 -22.76
C GLU A 106 -18.71 9.46 -22.53
N LEU A 107 -18.27 8.71 -23.53
CA LEU A 107 -17.06 7.88 -23.45
C LEU A 107 -15.80 8.73 -23.18
N VAL A 108 -15.65 9.86 -23.86
CA VAL A 108 -14.56 10.81 -23.63
C VAL A 108 -14.62 11.38 -22.22
N SER A 109 -15.81 11.68 -21.70
CA SER A 109 -15.97 12.14 -20.32
C SER A 109 -15.53 11.08 -19.31
N GLN A 110 -15.93 9.82 -19.51
CA GLN A 110 -15.52 8.70 -18.65
C GLN A 110 -13.99 8.54 -18.69
N VAL A 111 -13.38 8.51 -19.88
CA VAL A 111 -11.92 8.41 -20.04
C VAL A 111 -11.18 9.53 -19.31
N ARG A 112 -11.64 10.78 -19.45
CA ARG A 112 -11.01 11.92 -18.77
C ARG A 112 -11.08 11.83 -17.26
N ALA A 113 -12.21 11.34 -16.71
CA ALA A 113 -12.38 11.15 -15.28
C ALA A 113 -11.45 10.03 -14.76
N GLU A 114 -11.49 8.86 -15.40
CA GLU A 114 -10.71 7.69 -14.96
C GLU A 114 -9.21 7.90 -15.10
N ILE A 115 -8.74 8.52 -16.20
CA ILE A 115 -7.31 8.82 -16.37
C ILE A 115 -6.82 9.75 -15.27
N LYS A 116 -7.64 10.75 -14.91
CA LYS A 116 -7.29 11.70 -13.85
C LYS A 116 -7.19 10.97 -12.51
N GLU A 117 -8.18 10.16 -12.17
CA GLU A 117 -8.19 9.40 -10.92
C GLU A 117 -7.01 8.43 -10.83
N TYR A 118 -6.72 7.69 -11.90
CA TYR A 118 -5.56 6.81 -11.98
C TYR A 118 -4.24 7.54 -11.77
N HIS A 119 -4.02 8.66 -12.47
CA HIS A 119 -2.79 9.44 -12.34
C HIS A 119 -2.63 10.07 -10.96
N GLU A 120 -3.72 10.55 -10.36
CA GLU A 120 -3.73 11.09 -9.00
C GLU A 120 -3.41 10.00 -7.97
N ALA A 121 -4.06 8.84 -8.06
CA ALA A 121 -3.80 7.70 -7.20
C ALA A 121 -2.34 7.21 -7.32
N LEU A 122 -1.81 7.13 -8.55
CA LEU A 122 -0.43 6.71 -8.80
C LEU A 122 0.58 7.72 -8.21
N ASN A 123 0.31 9.01 -8.35
CA ASN A 123 1.15 10.07 -7.79
C ASN A 123 1.15 10.02 -6.25
N LEU A 124 -0.03 9.86 -5.63
CA LEU A 124 -0.16 9.71 -4.19
C LEU A 124 0.58 8.46 -3.70
N GLN A 125 0.42 7.32 -4.37
CA GLN A 125 1.11 6.09 -4.01
C GLN A 125 2.63 6.22 -4.15
N SER A 126 3.12 6.93 -5.17
CA SER A 126 4.55 7.21 -5.34
C SER A 126 5.10 8.05 -4.19
N LYS A 127 4.36 9.09 -3.76
CA LYS A 127 4.74 9.93 -2.61
C LYS A 127 4.75 9.12 -1.33
N VAL A 128 3.73 8.29 -1.11
CA VAL A 128 3.62 7.41 0.06
C VAL A 128 4.75 6.37 0.10
N ALA A 129 5.11 5.80 -1.05
CA ALA A 129 6.21 4.83 -1.16
C ALA A 129 7.59 5.45 -0.84
N ARG A 130 7.76 6.76 -1.05
CA ARG A 130 8.99 7.51 -0.74
C ARG A 130 9.09 7.91 0.73
N LEU A 131 8.01 7.83 1.50
CA LEU A 131 8.05 8.13 2.93
C LEU A 131 8.99 7.15 3.63
N HIS A 132 9.89 7.70 4.44
CA HIS A 132 10.80 6.90 5.25
C HIS A 132 10.03 6.18 6.36
N SER A 133 10.52 5.00 6.74
CA SER A 133 10.02 4.33 7.94
C SER A 133 10.24 5.22 9.16
N PRO A 134 9.27 5.30 10.08
CA PRO A 134 9.41 6.08 11.30
C PRO A 134 10.61 5.59 12.13
N ASP A 135 11.22 6.50 12.89
CA ASP A 135 12.36 6.16 13.71
C ASP A 135 12.01 5.09 14.74
N LYS A 136 12.98 4.22 15.05
CA LYS A 136 12.79 3.11 15.99
C LYS A 136 12.37 3.61 17.37
N ARG A 137 12.83 4.79 17.78
CA ARG A 137 12.45 5.43 19.04
C ARG A 137 10.98 5.80 19.06
N ALA A 138 10.52 6.54 18.05
CA ALA A 138 9.12 6.93 17.90
C ALA A 138 8.19 5.71 17.83
N LEU A 139 8.57 4.67 17.09
CA LEU A 139 7.85 3.40 17.06
C LEU A 139 7.75 2.73 18.43
N LYS A 140 8.83 2.75 19.21
CA LYS A 140 8.83 2.17 20.57
C LYS A 140 7.92 2.96 21.49
N VAL A 141 7.94 4.29 21.42
CA VAL A 141 7.07 5.17 22.21
C VAL A 141 5.60 4.94 21.83
N ALA A 142 5.27 4.97 20.54
CA ALA A 142 3.92 4.71 20.05
C ALA A 142 3.40 3.32 20.43
N ARG A 143 4.23 2.29 20.30
CA ARG A 143 3.88 0.94 20.75
C ARG A 143 3.65 0.90 22.26
N ASN A 144 4.50 1.56 23.05
CA ASN A 144 4.38 1.54 24.50
C ASN A 144 3.07 2.18 24.98
N GLU A 145 2.78 3.38 24.47
CA GLU A 145 1.58 4.16 24.77
C GLU A 145 0.29 3.49 24.27
N LEU A 146 0.31 2.94 23.06
CA LEU A 146 -0.83 2.16 22.52
C LEU A 146 -1.15 0.94 23.39
N HIS A 147 -0.12 0.33 23.98
CA HIS A 147 -0.31 -0.77 24.91
C HIS A 147 -0.63 -0.32 26.35
N GLY A 148 -0.74 0.99 26.65
CA GLY A 148 -1.08 1.55 27.97
C GLY A 148 0.08 2.20 28.73
N GLY A 149 1.03 2.82 28.05
CA GLY A 149 2.10 3.62 28.65
C GLY A 149 3.24 2.83 29.31
N PRO A 150 4.19 3.48 30.00
CA PRO A 150 5.20 2.79 30.81
C PRO A 150 4.56 2.03 31.98
N LEU A 151 5.24 1.00 32.48
CA LEU A 151 4.81 0.29 33.69
C LEU A 151 4.77 1.28 34.86
N THR A 152 3.69 1.26 35.63
CA THR A 152 3.68 1.90 36.96
C THR A 152 4.64 1.18 37.89
N GLU A 153 5.08 1.84 38.98
CA GLU A 153 5.97 1.24 39.99
C GLU A 153 5.44 -0.10 40.54
N ASP A 154 4.12 -0.28 40.53
CA ASP A 154 3.42 -1.50 40.96
C ASP A 154 3.41 -2.62 39.90
N GLY A 155 4.06 -2.42 38.74
CA GLY A 155 4.10 -3.36 37.63
C GLY A 155 2.83 -3.42 36.78
N PHE A 156 1.84 -2.58 37.07
CA PHE A 156 0.60 -2.48 36.29
C PHE A 156 0.71 -1.49 35.15
N LYS A 157 -0.04 -1.74 34.07
CA LYS A 157 -0.08 -0.88 32.90
C LYS A 157 -1.34 -0.01 32.96
N PRO A 158 -1.25 1.35 33.01
CA PRO A 158 -2.42 2.20 33.05
C PRO A 158 -3.30 1.93 31.81
N SER A 159 -4.61 2.08 31.97
CA SER A 159 -5.62 1.61 31.02
C SER A 159 -5.22 1.96 29.58
N PRO A 160 -4.95 0.95 28.71
CA PRO A 160 -4.57 1.21 27.33
C PRO A 160 -5.63 2.11 26.70
N MET A 161 -5.21 3.07 25.87
CA MET A 161 -6.14 3.88 25.10
C MET A 161 -7.18 2.95 24.48
N ALA A 162 -8.44 3.05 24.93
CA ALA A 162 -9.47 2.02 24.78
C ALA A 162 -9.89 1.72 23.32
N VAL A 163 -9.21 2.30 22.34
CA VAL A 163 -9.33 2.05 20.90
C VAL A 163 -9.23 0.54 20.58
N ARG A 164 -8.45 -0.23 21.35
CA ARG A 164 -8.21 -1.65 21.09
C ARG A 164 -9.48 -2.52 21.18
N ALA A 165 -10.46 -2.14 22.00
CA ALA A 165 -11.68 -2.94 22.18
C ALA A 165 -12.60 -2.93 20.94
N HIS A 166 -12.46 -1.94 20.06
CA HIS A 166 -13.34 -1.74 18.91
C HIS A 166 -12.63 -1.78 17.55
N TRP A 167 -11.29 -1.82 17.53
CA TRP A 167 -10.55 -1.88 16.27
C TRP A 167 -10.71 -3.25 15.59
N PRO A 168 -11.12 -3.31 14.30
CA PRO A 168 -11.25 -4.57 13.58
C PRO A 168 -9.88 -5.23 13.43
N GLY A 169 -9.66 -6.29 14.20
CA GLY A 169 -8.49 -7.17 14.13
C GLY A 169 -8.96 -8.62 14.08
N LYS A 170 -8.09 -9.53 13.64
CA LYS A 170 -8.41 -10.96 13.79
C LYS A 170 -8.51 -11.25 15.29
N GLU A 171 -9.69 -11.69 15.71
CA GLU A 171 -9.96 -12.03 17.10
C GLU A 171 -9.20 -13.31 17.47
N GLU A 172 -8.27 -13.22 18.41
CA GLU A 172 -7.71 -14.40 19.07
C GLU A 172 -8.15 -14.41 20.53
N VAL A 173 -8.65 -15.56 20.98
CA VAL A 173 -8.94 -15.79 22.39
C VAL A 173 -7.63 -16.14 23.08
N SER A 174 -7.30 -15.42 24.14
CA SER A 174 -6.12 -15.68 24.97
C SER A 174 -6.14 -17.10 25.54
N ARG A 175 -4.96 -17.67 25.83
CA ARG A 175 -4.77 -19.06 26.30
C ARG A 175 -5.52 -19.41 27.59
N ASP A 176 -5.88 -18.40 28.36
CA ASP A 176 -6.66 -18.44 29.61
C ASP A 176 -8.19 -18.31 29.39
N GLY A 177 -8.65 -18.15 28.14
CA GLY A 177 -10.07 -18.10 27.77
C GLY A 177 -10.83 -16.84 28.23
N LEU A 178 -10.18 -15.97 29.01
CA LEU A 178 -10.82 -14.85 29.71
C LEU A 178 -10.69 -13.52 28.96
N SER A 179 -9.79 -13.41 27.99
CA SER A 179 -9.54 -12.16 27.28
C SER A 179 -9.54 -12.34 25.76
N ARG A 180 -10.28 -11.46 25.06
CA ARG A 180 -10.32 -11.36 23.59
C ARG A 180 -9.26 -10.38 23.15
N ILE A 181 -8.28 -10.84 22.38
CA ILE A 181 -7.15 -10.06 21.92
C ILE A 181 -7.30 -9.85 20.42
N SER A 182 -7.66 -8.63 19.99
CA SER A 182 -7.42 -8.21 18.61
C SER A 182 -5.91 -8.11 18.42
N ARG A 183 -5.34 -8.98 17.59
CA ARG A 183 -3.98 -8.83 17.09
C ARG A 183 -4.04 -7.82 15.95
N PHE A 184 -3.39 -6.67 16.12
CA PHE A 184 -3.02 -5.83 14.99
C PHE A 184 -2.22 -6.76 14.07
N ASP A 185 -2.63 -6.95 12.82
CA ASP A 185 -1.81 -7.71 11.87
C ASP A 185 -0.58 -6.83 11.59
N GLU A 186 0.34 -6.83 12.55
CA GLU A 186 1.72 -6.44 12.42
C GLU A 186 2.44 -7.48 11.52
N ARG A 187 1.83 -7.82 10.38
CA ARG A 187 2.55 -7.61 9.12
C ARG A 187 2.87 -6.11 8.97
N LEU A 188 3.50 -5.50 9.99
CA LEU A 188 4.78 -4.86 9.76
C LEU A 188 5.49 -5.90 8.93
N TYR A 189 5.46 -5.65 7.63
CA TYR A 189 6.47 -6.15 6.77
C TYR A 189 7.76 -5.87 7.54
N PHE A 190 8.28 -6.89 8.20
CA PHE A 190 9.68 -7.19 8.07
C PHE A 190 9.83 -7.33 6.57
N VAL A 191 9.90 -6.18 5.86
CA VAL A 191 10.58 -6.06 4.61
C VAL A 191 11.95 -6.54 5.03
N SER A 192 12.16 -7.86 4.95
CA SER A 192 12.91 -8.41 3.84
C SER A 192 13.73 -7.29 3.25
N SER A 193 14.71 -6.84 4.03
CA SER A 193 15.67 -5.89 3.50
C SER A 193 16.13 -6.53 2.20
N PRO A 194 16.20 -5.79 1.08
CA PRO A 194 16.65 -6.38 -0.17
C PRO A 194 17.96 -7.16 0.05
N ALA A 195 18.80 -6.68 0.96
CA ALA A 195 19.99 -7.37 1.46
C ALA A 195 19.73 -8.69 2.22
N ALA A 196 18.70 -8.81 3.05
CA ALA A 196 18.33 -10.06 3.74
C ALA A 196 17.64 -11.07 2.82
N VAL A 197 16.85 -10.60 1.84
CA VAL A 197 16.29 -11.47 0.79
C VAL A 197 17.42 -12.02 -0.07
N LEU A 198 18.30 -11.12 -0.55
CA LEU A 198 19.49 -11.50 -1.32
C LEU A 198 20.40 -12.42 -0.49
N GLY A 199 20.57 -12.11 0.79
CA GLY A 199 21.33 -12.92 1.73
C GLY A 199 20.75 -14.32 1.91
N MET A 200 19.44 -14.46 2.11
CA MET A 200 18.79 -15.77 2.19
C MET A 200 18.92 -16.54 0.87
N ILE A 201 18.66 -15.92 -0.28
CA ILE A 201 18.81 -16.58 -1.58
C ILE A 201 20.24 -17.09 -1.76
N CYS A 202 21.25 -16.23 -1.53
CA CYS A 202 22.65 -16.63 -1.61
C CYS A 202 22.98 -17.79 -0.67
N THR A 203 22.50 -17.75 0.58
CA THR A 203 22.77 -18.80 1.57
C THR A 203 22.17 -20.14 1.16
N PHE A 204 20.91 -20.16 0.71
CA PHE A 204 20.24 -21.38 0.27
C PHE A 204 20.80 -21.91 -1.05
N THR A 205 21.19 -21.05 -1.99
CA THR A 205 21.85 -21.46 -3.24
C THR A 205 23.22 -22.09 -2.97
N ILE A 206 24.01 -21.54 -2.03
CA ILE A 206 25.31 -22.11 -1.64
C ILE A 206 25.12 -23.45 -0.92
N ALA A 207 24.17 -23.54 0.01
CA ALA A 207 23.86 -24.78 0.73
C ALA A 207 23.42 -25.90 -0.24
N PHE A 208 22.60 -25.56 -1.24
CA PHE A 208 22.19 -26.49 -2.29
C PHE A 208 23.38 -26.94 -3.16
N ALA A 209 24.20 -26.00 -3.64
CA ALA A 209 25.38 -26.33 -4.45
C ALA A 209 26.38 -27.22 -3.70
N LEU A 210 26.59 -26.96 -2.40
CA LEU A 210 27.43 -27.79 -1.54
C LEU A 210 26.82 -29.18 -1.33
N SER A 211 25.51 -29.28 -1.10
CA SER A 211 24.82 -30.57 -0.95
C SER A 211 24.93 -31.43 -2.22
N VAL A 212 24.71 -30.84 -3.40
CA VAL A 212 24.84 -31.53 -4.69
C VAL A 212 26.29 -31.94 -4.94
N GLY A 213 27.25 -31.05 -4.72
CA GLY A 213 28.67 -31.33 -4.95
C GLY A 213 29.27 -32.38 -4.01
N LEU A 214 28.74 -32.50 -2.78
CA LEU A 214 29.20 -33.51 -1.82
C LEU A 214 28.49 -34.86 -2.00
N MET A 215 27.20 -34.87 -2.37
CA MET A 215 26.44 -36.12 -2.54
C MET A 215 26.54 -36.74 -3.93
N THR A 216 26.92 -35.97 -4.96
CA THR A 216 26.89 -36.46 -6.34
C THR A 216 28.21 -36.21 -7.07
N ASN A 217 28.63 -37.17 -7.91
CA ASN A 217 29.81 -37.06 -8.77
C ASN A 217 29.47 -36.26 -10.05
N ALA A 218 28.70 -35.19 -9.90
CA ALA A 218 28.16 -34.41 -11.01
C ALA A 218 29.23 -33.51 -11.61
N LYS A 219 29.19 -33.32 -12.94
CA LYS A 219 30.16 -32.45 -13.62
C LYS A 219 29.91 -31.00 -13.20
N ARG A 220 30.97 -30.19 -13.12
CA ARG A 220 30.87 -28.78 -12.70
C ARG A 220 29.75 -28.00 -13.42
N ALA A 221 29.58 -28.25 -14.72
CA ALA A 221 28.54 -27.62 -15.53
C ALA A 221 27.09 -27.97 -15.10
N GLU A 222 26.85 -29.18 -14.61
CA GLU A 222 25.53 -29.64 -14.15
C GLU A 222 25.15 -29.00 -12.81
N ILE A 223 26.13 -28.80 -11.93
CA ILE A 223 25.96 -28.11 -10.65
C ILE A 223 25.62 -26.63 -10.87
N PHE A 224 26.29 -25.99 -11.84
CA PHE A 224 25.99 -24.60 -12.23
C PHE A 224 24.58 -24.46 -12.81
N ALA A 225 24.17 -25.37 -13.69
CA ALA A 225 22.83 -25.36 -14.26
C ALA A 225 21.74 -25.57 -13.19
N GLY A 226 21.94 -26.53 -12.28
CA GLY A 226 21.00 -26.80 -11.19
C GLY A 226 20.88 -25.63 -10.20
N SER A 227 22.00 -24.98 -9.85
CA SER A 227 22.00 -23.83 -8.95
C SER A 227 21.32 -22.60 -9.57
N ALA A 228 21.52 -22.37 -10.87
CA ALA A 228 20.85 -21.31 -11.61
C ALA A 228 19.33 -21.52 -11.69
N ALA A 229 18.89 -22.76 -11.96
CA ALA A 229 17.47 -23.10 -11.99
C ALA A 229 16.81 -22.93 -10.60
N TYR A 230 17.48 -23.36 -9.53
CA TYR A 230 16.99 -23.20 -8.16
C TYR A 230 16.89 -21.71 -7.74
N ALA A 231 17.89 -20.90 -8.09
CA ALA A 231 17.87 -19.46 -7.84
C ALA A 231 16.70 -18.76 -8.58
N ALA A 232 16.42 -19.15 -9.82
CA ALA A 232 15.29 -18.61 -10.58
C ALA A 232 13.94 -18.93 -9.92
N VAL A 233 13.77 -20.16 -9.41
CA VAL A 233 12.56 -20.56 -8.68
C VAL A 233 12.42 -19.76 -7.37
N LEU A 234 13.50 -19.61 -6.60
CA LEU A 234 13.48 -18.83 -5.36
C LEU A 234 13.11 -17.36 -5.60
N VAL A 235 13.61 -16.75 -6.68
CA VAL A 235 13.26 -15.37 -7.06
C VAL A 235 11.76 -15.25 -7.35
N VAL A 236 11.17 -16.20 -8.08
CA VAL A 236 9.72 -16.15 -8.37
C VAL A 236 8.89 -16.24 -7.09
N PHE A 237 9.31 -17.04 -6.11
CA PHE A 237 8.59 -17.18 -4.83
C PHE A 237 8.89 -16.10 -3.80
N THR A 238 9.97 -15.32 -3.92
CA THR A 238 10.26 -14.20 -3.01
C THR A 238 9.66 -12.87 -3.46
N PHE A 239 9.28 -12.75 -4.74
CA PHE A 239 8.63 -11.57 -5.31
C PHE A 239 7.10 -11.71 -5.46
N HIS A 240 6.48 -12.75 -4.88
CA HIS A 240 5.03 -12.97 -4.81
C HIS A 240 4.57 -13.03 -3.35
#